data_AF-A0A2G6PIM8-F1
#
_entry.id   AF-A0A2G6PIM8-F1
#
_cell.length_a   1.000
_cell.length_b   1.000
_cell.length_c   1.000
_cell.angle_alpha   90.00
_cell.angle_beta   90.00
_cell.angle_gamma   90.00
#
_symmetry.space_group_name_H-M   'P 1'
#
loop_
_entity.id
_entity.type
_entity.pdbx_description
1 polymer ?
#
loop_
_entity_poly.entity_id
_entity_poly.type
_entity_poly.pdbx_seq_one_letter_code
_entity_poly.pdbx_strand_id
1 'polypeptide(L)'
;MLIISVLSGDSVQLSMTVDQEVTAGSEFDVRVRVEKDDELEGFARFQATLPRGLKAVDGTGQNADFRYAEQRARFVWMRMPAVSDLELIYKVQVDKRLRGEFELGGELSYISQNERKVAVLEPQKIVVVPSPEVPAEEQLDLQEFQKSIPAQRDVSLAQSQVRCVRERPMKVGDGEDMIVRILVSRGEALKFAKIEERLPEGYTAEPVETRGGIFSLEDGVVKFIWMTLPTQRRFSVSYRLIPERAKSDKAPVLVGKFSFVENDATRVIDIVQRGATVGSPGDLEKFFSQAGMDLAPEGEDARDDRQGRGRRNGGRQRPSKYGPSPSMSQYMLAPEEGIYYRVQVAAGRRPINVNRYFKRRSLNADVRMEWIDGWYKYSVGMFRVYQDARNYRVKIWDTTPINDAFVAAYNDGRRITVQEALMITSQKWYR
;
A
#
# COMPACT_ATOMS: atom_id res chain seq x y z
N MET A 1 -27.94 -42.48 -6.69
CA MET A 1 -28.73 -42.58 -5.44
C MET A 1 -29.10 -41.15 -5.07
N LEU A 2 -30.39 -40.82 -5.08
CA LEU A 2 -30.89 -39.46 -4.90
C LEU A 2 -31.05 -39.20 -3.40
N ILE A 3 -30.23 -38.33 -2.82
CA ILE A 3 -30.44 -37.81 -1.46
C ILE A 3 -31.04 -36.41 -1.64
N ILE A 4 -32.35 -36.31 -1.52
CA ILE A 4 -33.04 -35.03 -1.38
C ILE A 4 -33.03 -34.69 0.10
N SER A 5 -32.13 -33.79 0.51
CA SER A 5 -32.22 -33.11 1.80
C SER A 5 -33.10 -31.87 1.63
N VAL A 6 -34.34 -31.97 2.11
CA VAL A 6 -35.23 -30.82 2.27
C VAL A 6 -34.73 -30.01 3.47
N LEU A 7 -34.20 -28.81 3.22
CA LEU A 7 -34.02 -27.78 4.23
C LEU A 7 -34.76 -26.53 3.76
N SER A 8 -35.91 -26.28 4.39
CA SER A 8 -36.64 -25.03 4.30
C SER A 8 -35.83 -23.91 4.95
N GLY A 9 -35.60 -22.82 4.22
CA GLY A 9 -35.13 -21.54 4.79
C GLY A 9 -34.18 -20.78 3.88
N ASP A 10 -34.68 -19.71 3.25
CA ASP A 10 -33.96 -18.44 3.09
C ASP A 10 -32.55 -18.54 2.48
N SER A 11 -32.32 -19.48 1.57
CA SER A 11 -30.99 -19.84 1.08
C SER A 11 -30.77 -19.28 -0.32
N VAL A 12 -29.95 -18.23 -0.40
CA VAL A 12 -29.41 -17.79 -1.69
C VAL A 12 -28.51 -18.89 -2.25
N GLN A 13 -28.76 -19.29 -3.50
CA GLN A 13 -27.95 -20.28 -4.21
C GLN A 13 -27.16 -19.61 -5.34
N LEU A 14 -25.92 -20.04 -5.50
CA LEU A 14 -25.02 -19.51 -6.52
C LEU A 14 -24.65 -20.61 -7.50
N SER A 15 -24.69 -20.30 -8.80
CA SER A 15 -24.15 -21.16 -9.84
C SER A 15 -23.33 -20.36 -10.85
N MET A 16 -22.36 -21.02 -11.48
CA MET A 16 -21.46 -20.38 -12.44
C MET A 16 -21.45 -21.13 -13.76
N THR A 17 -21.47 -20.38 -14.85
CA THR A 17 -21.21 -20.86 -16.21
C THR A 17 -19.95 -20.19 -16.72
N VAL A 18 -18.94 -21.01 -17.04
CA VAL A 18 -17.62 -20.57 -17.52
C VAL A 18 -17.00 -21.66 -18.39
N ASP A 19 -16.23 -21.26 -19.39
CA ASP A 19 -15.45 -22.17 -20.21
C ASP A 19 -14.39 -22.89 -19.36
N GLN A 20 -14.36 -24.22 -19.43
CA GLN A 20 -13.41 -25.03 -18.65
C GLN A 20 -12.00 -25.02 -19.28
N GLU A 21 -11.88 -24.59 -20.53
CA GLU A 21 -10.62 -24.39 -21.24
C GLU A 21 -10.58 -22.97 -21.82
N VAL A 22 -9.52 -22.23 -21.52
CA VAL A 22 -9.31 -20.86 -21.98
C VAL A 22 -7.91 -20.71 -22.55
N THR A 23 -7.74 -19.89 -23.59
CA THR A 23 -6.43 -19.67 -24.20
C THR A 23 -5.68 -18.52 -23.51
N ALA A 24 -4.40 -18.71 -23.23
CA ALA A 24 -3.57 -17.63 -22.71
C ALA A 24 -3.51 -16.46 -23.70
N GLY A 25 -3.65 -15.23 -23.20
CA GLY A 25 -3.70 -14.01 -24.03
C GLY A 25 -5.09 -13.63 -24.52
N SER A 26 -6.09 -14.50 -24.34
CA SER A 26 -7.49 -14.18 -24.66
C SER A 26 -8.24 -13.64 -23.44
N GLU A 27 -9.49 -13.26 -23.70
CA GLU A 27 -10.48 -12.90 -22.69
C GLU A 27 -11.61 -13.94 -22.72
N PHE A 28 -12.20 -14.24 -21.56
CA PHE A 28 -13.36 -15.12 -21.44
C PHE A 28 -14.37 -14.55 -20.45
N ASP A 29 -15.64 -14.91 -20.61
CA ASP A 29 -16.72 -14.45 -19.73
C ASP A 29 -16.99 -15.46 -18.62
N VAL A 30 -17.22 -14.95 -17.41
CA VAL A 30 -17.71 -15.70 -16.27
C VAL A 30 -19.11 -15.21 -15.95
N ARG A 31 -20.11 -16.07 -16.07
CA ARG A 31 -21.50 -15.76 -15.70
C ARG A 31 -21.83 -16.41 -14.37
N VAL A 32 -22.31 -15.62 -13.42
CA VAL A 32 -22.76 -16.11 -12.11
C VAL A 32 -24.24 -15.80 -11.97
N ARG A 33 -25.02 -16.84 -11.69
CA ARG A 33 -26.45 -16.78 -11.42
C ARG A 33 -26.69 -16.85 -9.92
N VAL A 34 -27.49 -15.93 -9.42
CA VAL A 34 -27.87 -15.78 -8.02
C VAL A 34 -29.36 -16.06 -7.91
N GLU A 35 -29.70 -17.26 -7.44
CA GLU A 35 -31.09 -17.63 -7.13
C GLU A 35 -31.40 -17.19 -5.69
N LYS A 36 -32.39 -16.33 -5.53
CA LYS A 36 -32.76 -15.72 -4.25
C LYS A 36 -34.27 -15.54 -4.15
N ASP A 37 -34.74 -15.23 -2.95
CA ASP A 37 -36.08 -14.67 -2.76
C ASP A 37 -36.17 -13.30 -3.46
N ASP A 38 -37.25 -13.01 -4.17
CA ASP A 38 -37.44 -11.72 -4.84
C ASP A 38 -37.62 -10.58 -3.82
N GLU A 39 -38.05 -10.86 -2.60
CA GLU A 39 -38.09 -9.92 -1.47
C GLU A 39 -36.69 -9.57 -0.90
N LEU A 40 -35.64 -10.34 -1.25
CA LEU A 40 -34.27 -10.05 -0.82
C LEU A 40 -33.67 -8.91 -1.64
N GLU A 41 -33.93 -7.67 -1.21
CA GLU A 41 -33.45 -6.43 -1.86
C GLU A 41 -32.32 -5.73 -1.09
N GLY A 42 -31.83 -6.31 0.01
CA GLY A 42 -30.84 -5.67 0.89
C GLY A 42 -29.45 -5.45 0.27
N PHE A 43 -28.54 -4.89 1.05
CA PHE A 43 -27.13 -4.76 0.67
C PHE A 43 -26.52 -6.15 0.44
N ALA A 44 -25.78 -6.30 -0.66
CA ALA A 44 -25.05 -7.52 -0.95
C ALA A 44 -23.71 -7.24 -1.64
N ARG A 45 -22.79 -8.20 -1.53
CA ARG A 45 -21.48 -8.15 -2.17
C ARG A 45 -21.08 -9.54 -2.66
N PHE A 46 -20.92 -9.67 -3.97
CA PHE A 46 -20.26 -10.83 -4.56
C PHE A 46 -18.76 -10.56 -4.70
N GLN A 47 -17.93 -11.57 -4.42
CA GLN A 47 -16.49 -11.51 -4.61
C GLN A 47 -15.94 -12.83 -5.16
N ALA A 48 -15.14 -12.75 -6.22
CA ALA A 48 -14.34 -13.86 -6.74
C ALA A 48 -12.86 -13.49 -6.73
N THR A 49 -12.00 -14.43 -6.34
CA THR A 49 -10.53 -14.22 -6.33
C THR A 49 -9.94 -14.85 -7.58
N LEU A 50 -9.12 -14.08 -8.31
CA LEU A 50 -8.39 -14.54 -9.49
C LEU A 50 -6.92 -14.81 -9.13
N PRO A 51 -6.30 -15.85 -9.70
CA PRO A 51 -4.87 -16.10 -9.52
C PRO A 51 -4.01 -15.03 -10.20
N ARG A 52 -2.71 -14.99 -9.87
CA ARG A 52 -1.79 -14.04 -10.52
C ARG A 52 -1.71 -14.29 -12.02
N GLY A 53 -1.67 -13.18 -12.76
CA GLY A 53 -1.64 -13.15 -14.22
C GLY A 53 -3.02 -13.27 -14.89
N LEU A 54 -4.11 -13.33 -14.10
CA LEU A 54 -5.46 -13.08 -14.58
C LEU A 54 -5.95 -11.71 -14.10
N LYS A 55 -6.83 -11.07 -14.87
CA LYS A 55 -7.40 -9.77 -14.54
C LYS A 55 -8.86 -9.71 -14.98
N ALA A 56 -9.78 -9.34 -14.08
CA ALA A 56 -11.12 -8.96 -14.52
C ALA A 56 -11.06 -7.55 -15.11
N VAL A 57 -11.41 -7.41 -16.38
CA VAL A 57 -11.26 -6.16 -17.14
C VAL A 57 -12.57 -5.41 -17.30
N ASP A 58 -13.70 -6.13 -17.20
CA ASP A 58 -15.04 -5.58 -17.30
C ASP A 58 -16.02 -6.43 -16.48
N GLY A 59 -17.15 -5.85 -16.10
CA GLY A 59 -18.17 -6.55 -15.33
C GLY A 59 -19.50 -5.81 -15.32
N THR A 60 -20.58 -6.56 -15.54
CA THR A 60 -21.96 -6.07 -15.55
C THR A 60 -22.81 -6.91 -14.60
N GLY A 61 -23.58 -6.26 -13.74
CA GLY A 61 -24.58 -6.91 -12.89
C GLY A 61 -25.71 -5.91 -12.64
N GLN A 62 -26.96 -6.37 -12.66
CA GLN A 62 -28.10 -5.47 -12.55
C GLN A 62 -28.01 -4.67 -11.24
N ASN A 63 -27.84 -3.35 -11.33
CA ASN A 63 -27.66 -2.43 -10.19
C ASN A 63 -26.44 -2.71 -9.29
N ALA A 64 -25.43 -3.42 -9.79
CA ALA A 64 -24.18 -3.62 -9.07
C ALA A 64 -23.09 -2.65 -9.55
N ASP A 65 -22.33 -2.15 -8.58
CA ASP A 65 -21.03 -1.54 -8.85
C ASP A 65 -19.97 -2.63 -8.99
N PHE A 66 -19.42 -2.79 -10.21
CA PHE A 66 -18.31 -3.68 -10.47
C PHE A 66 -16.95 -3.00 -10.22
N ARG A 67 -16.03 -3.71 -9.55
CA ARG A 67 -14.62 -3.31 -9.41
C ARG A 67 -13.69 -4.50 -9.42
N TYR A 68 -12.50 -4.33 -10.00
CA TYR A 68 -11.39 -5.28 -9.86
C TYR A 68 -10.20 -4.62 -9.17
N ALA A 69 -9.79 -5.17 -8.02
CA ALA A 69 -8.61 -4.73 -7.28
C ALA A 69 -8.10 -5.86 -6.38
N GLU A 70 -6.79 -5.89 -6.11
CA GLU A 70 -6.16 -6.91 -5.25
C GLU A 70 -6.50 -8.35 -5.68
N GLN A 71 -6.51 -8.59 -7.00
CA GLN A 71 -6.89 -9.87 -7.59
C GLN A 71 -8.31 -10.33 -7.30
N ARG A 72 -9.22 -9.42 -6.96
CA ARG A 72 -10.60 -9.73 -6.64
C ARG A 72 -11.56 -8.97 -7.55
N ALA A 73 -12.39 -9.70 -8.27
CA ALA A 73 -13.59 -9.17 -8.91
C ALA A 73 -14.67 -9.00 -7.84
N ARG A 74 -15.20 -7.80 -7.69
CA ARG A 74 -16.21 -7.45 -6.69
C ARG A 74 -17.41 -6.80 -7.35
N PHE A 75 -18.59 -7.25 -6.99
CA PHE A 75 -19.86 -6.62 -7.33
C PHE A 75 -20.54 -6.21 -6.03
N VAL A 76 -20.94 -4.95 -5.90
CA VAL A 76 -21.59 -4.40 -4.71
C VAL A 76 -22.96 -3.87 -5.07
N TRP A 77 -23.99 -4.35 -4.37
CA TRP A 77 -25.35 -3.83 -4.44
C TRP A 77 -25.65 -3.04 -3.17
N MET A 78 -26.00 -1.77 -3.33
CA MET A 78 -26.62 -1.01 -2.25
C MET A 78 -28.06 -1.48 -2.01
N ARG A 79 -28.73 -1.90 -3.09
CA ARG A 79 -30.03 -2.57 -3.10
C ARG A 79 -30.02 -3.63 -4.19
N MET A 80 -30.26 -4.88 -3.82
CA MET A 80 -30.39 -5.98 -4.77
C MET A 80 -31.68 -5.82 -5.60
N PRO A 81 -31.68 -6.17 -6.89
CA PRO A 81 -32.91 -6.14 -7.68
C PRO A 81 -34.00 -7.08 -7.14
N ALA A 82 -35.26 -6.64 -7.24
CA ALA A 82 -36.46 -7.40 -6.87
C ALA A 82 -36.80 -8.48 -7.91
N VAL A 83 -35.86 -9.40 -8.15
CA VAL A 83 -35.99 -10.56 -9.04
C VAL A 83 -35.50 -11.80 -8.31
N SER A 84 -36.11 -12.95 -8.56
CA SER A 84 -35.71 -14.23 -7.95
C SER A 84 -34.46 -14.83 -8.61
N ASP A 85 -34.12 -14.36 -9.80
CA ASP A 85 -33.00 -14.81 -10.61
C ASP A 85 -32.17 -13.62 -11.10
N LEU A 86 -31.03 -13.39 -10.45
CA LEU A 86 -30.14 -12.29 -10.74
C LEU A 86 -28.86 -12.80 -11.41
N GLU A 87 -28.50 -12.19 -12.54
CA GLU A 87 -27.26 -12.51 -13.25
C GLU A 87 -26.22 -11.39 -13.07
N LEU A 88 -24.97 -11.79 -12.88
CA LEU A 88 -23.79 -10.97 -13.07
C LEU A 88 -22.82 -11.65 -14.03
N ILE A 89 -22.11 -10.85 -14.84
CA ILE A 89 -21.12 -11.31 -15.79
C ILE A 89 -19.84 -10.49 -15.57
N TYR A 90 -18.68 -11.13 -15.52
CA TYR A 90 -17.39 -10.44 -15.60
C TYR A 90 -16.47 -11.08 -16.63
N LYS A 91 -15.73 -10.23 -17.33
CA LYS A 91 -14.77 -10.62 -18.36
C LYS A 91 -13.37 -10.72 -17.76
N VAL A 92 -12.72 -11.86 -17.95
CA VAL A 92 -11.38 -12.15 -17.42
C VAL A 92 -10.37 -12.23 -18.57
N GLN A 93 -9.33 -11.42 -18.48
CA GLN A 93 -8.16 -11.44 -19.36
C GLN A 93 -7.06 -12.33 -18.75
N VAL A 94 -6.42 -13.15 -19.59
CA VAL A 94 -5.34 -14.07 -19.20
C VAL A 94 -4.00 -13.58 -19.76
N ASP A 95 -2.94 -13.49 -18.94
CA ASP A 95 -1.59 -13.20 -19.44
C ASP A 95 -1.15 -14.29 -20.44
N LYS A 96 -0.67 -13.84 -21.61
CA LYS A 96 -0.31 -14.69 -22.75
C LYS A 96 0.74 -15.76 -22.44
N ARG A 97 1.56 -15.58 -21.40
CA ARG A 97 2.59 -16.53 -21.01
C ARG A 97 2.07 -17.65 -20.13
N LEU A 98 0.87 -17.54 -19.58
CA LEU A 98 0.40 -18.52 -18.60
C LEU A 98 0.05 -19.86 -19.25
N ARG A 99 0.21 -20.93 -18.47
CA ARG A 99 -0.32 -22.26 -18.72
C ARG A 99 -0.67 -22.96 -17.41
N GLY A 100 -1.45 -24.03 -17.48
CA GLY A 100 -1.77 -24.87 -16.32
C GLY A 100 -3.23 -24.74 -15.93
N GLU A 101 -3.54 -24.89 -14.65
CA GLU A 101 -4.92 -24.93 -14.16
C GLU A 101 -5.10 -24.09 -12.90
N PHE A 102 -6.31 -23.57 -12.72
CA PHE A 102 -6.72 -22.85 -11.50
C PHE A 102 -8.17 -23.17 -11.15
N GLU A 103 -8.54 -22.92 -9.90
CA GLU A 103 -9.92 -23.02 -9.43
C GLU A 103 -10.54 -21.62 -9.34
N LEU A 104 -11.76 -21.48 -9.86
CA LEU A 104 -12.52 -20.25 -9.81
C LEU A 104 -13.81 -20.49 -9.04
N GLY A 105 -13.97 -19.79 -7.93
CA GLY A 105 -15.21 -19.75 -7.15
C GLY A 105 -15.48 -18.33 -6.66
N GLY A 106 -16.34 -18.21 -5.66
CA GLY A 106 -16.66 -16.92 -5.08
C GLY A 106 -17.55 -17.01 -3.87
N GLU A 107 -17.90 -15.86 -3.32
CA GLU A 107 -18.85 -15.75 -2.21
C GLU A 107 -19.77 -14.56 -2.44
N LEU A 108 -21.04 -14.71 -2.05
CA LEU A 108 -21.99 -13.62 -1.90
C LEU A 108 -22.25 -13.40 -0.42
N SER A 109 -21.83 -12.25 0.12
CA SER A 109 -22.29 -11.77 1.43
C SER A 109 -23.55 -10.94 1.25
N TYR A 110 -24.61 -11.21 2.01
CA TYR A 110 -25.88 -10.48 1.96
C TYR A 110 -26.50 -10.31 3.34
N ILE A 111 -27.48 -9.42 3.48
CA ILE A 111 -28.23 -9.23 4.71
C ILE A 111 -29.61 -9.86 4.54
N SER A 112 -29.97 -10.84 5.37
CA SER A 112 -31.33 -11.35 5.49
C SER A 112 -31.74 -11.40 6.95
N GLN A 113 -33.00 -11.04 7.25
CA GLN A 113 -33.53 -10.98 8.61
C GLN A 113 -32.65 -10.17 9.57
N ASN A 114 -32.06 -9.08 9.05
CA ASN A 114 -31.13 -8.19 9.76
C ASN A 114 -29.80 -8.85 10.21
N GLU A 115 -29.47 -10.02 9.66
CA GLU A 115 -28.20 -10.72 9.89
C GLU A 115 -27.39 -10.86 8.60
N ARG A 116 -26.07 -10.78 8.72
CA ARG A 116 -25.16 -11.04 7.60
C ARG A 116 -25.07 -12.55 7.36
N LYS A 117 -25.49 -12.99 6.17
CA LYS A 117 -25.35 -14.34 5.66
C LYS A 117 -24.33 -14.40 4.52
N VAL A 118 -23.82 -15.59 4.24
CA VAL A 118 -22.87 -15.86 3.15
C VAL A 118 -23.35 -17.07 2.36
N ALA A 119 -23.46 -16.92 1.04
CA ALA A 119 -23.60 -18.02 0.09
C ALA A 119 -22.26 -18.23 -0.63
N VAL A 120 -21.85 -19.48 -0.79
CA VAL A 120 -20.59 -19.85 -1.44
C VAL A 120 -20.90 -20.31 -2.87
N LEU A 121 -20.12 -19.81 -3.82
CA LEU A 121 -20.11 -20.30 -5.19
C LEU A 121 -19.03 -21.38 -5.28
N GLU A 122 -19.45 -22.61 -5.47
CA GLU A 122 -18.56 -23.78 -5.53
C GLU A 122 -17.49 -23.60 -6.62
N PRO A 123 -16.20 -23.84 -6.31
CA PRO A 123 -15.13 -23.67 -7.27
C PRO A 123 -15.23 -24.64 -8.46
N GLN A 124 -14.99 -24.12 -9.67
CA GLN A 124 -14.78 -24.95 -10.87
C GLN A 124 -13.32 -24.85 -11.33
N LYS A 125 -12.79 -25.96 -11.85
CA LYS A 125 -11.43 -26.03 -12.38
C LYS A 125 -11.41 -25.53 -13.82
N ILE A 126 -10.53 -24.58 -14.12
CA ILE A 126 -10.33 -24.02 -15.45
C ILE A 126 -8.89 -24.29 -15.89
N VAL A 127 -8.73 -24.78 -17.12
CA VAL A 127 -7.44 -25.06 -17.75
C VAL A 127 -7.06 -23.90 -18.67
N VAL A 128 -5.88 -23.33 -18.46
CA VAL A 128 -5.26 -22.34 -19.33
C VAL A 128 -4.38 -23.05 -20.35
N VAL A 129 -4.86 -23.11 -21.59
CA VAL A 129 -4.13 -23.62 -22.74
C VAL A 129 -3.10 -22.55 -23.17
N PRO A 130 -1.82 -22.91 -23.38
CA PRO A 130 -0.79 -21.93 -23.78
C PRO A 130 -1.14 -21.17 -25.05
N SER A 131 -0.66 -19.93 -25.15
CA SER A 131 -0.78 -19.12 -26.37
C SER A 131 0.08 -19.72 -27.49
N PRO A 132 -0.42 -19.83 -28.73
CA PRO A 132 0.40 -20.25 -29.87
C PRO A 132 1.48 -19.21 -30.23
N GLU A 133 1.36 -17.97 -29.74
CA GLU A 133 2.29 -16.87 -30.02
C GLU A 133 3.47 -16.82 -29.04
N VAL A 134 3.47 -17.66 -27.99
CA VAL A 134 4.50 -17.65 -26.94
C VAL A 134 5.32 -18.94 -26.96
N PRO A 135 6.65 -18.87 -27.20
CA PRO A 135 7.55 -20.04 -27.16
C PRO A 135 7.48 -20.78 -25.82
N ALA A 136 7.69 -22.11 -25.84
CA ALA A 136 7.52 -22.97 -24.67
C ALA A 136 8.41 -22.56 -23.48
N GLU A 137 9.63 -22.10 -23.74
CA GLU A 137 10.56 -21.60 -22.72
C GLU A 137 10.14 -20.29 -22.04
N GLU A 138 9.24 -19.52 -22.65
CA GLU A 138 8.70 -18.27 -22.09
C GLU A 138 7.37 -18.47 -21.35
N GLN A 139 6.81 -19.69 -21.40
CA GLN A 139 5.57 -20.04 -20.73
C GLN A 139 5.78 -20.21 -19.22
N LEU A 140 4.85 -19.65 -18.46
CA LEU A 140 4.83 -19.66 -17.00
C LEU A 140 3.73 -20.61 -16.51
N ASP A 141 4.12 -21.65 -15.78
CA ASP A 141 3.15 -22.49 -15.09
C ASP A 141 2.43 -21.69 -14.01
N LEU A 142 1.11 -21.71 -14.00
CA LEU A 142 0.30 -20.89 -13.11
C LEU A 142 0.54 -21.23 -11.65
N GLN A 143 0.70 -22.50 -11.29
CA GLN A 143 0.93 -22.92 -9.91
C GLN A 143 2.35 -22.55 -9.44
N GLU A 144 3.36 -22.75 -10.30
CA GLU A 144 4.72 -22.28 -10.00
C GLU A 144 4.79 -20.76 -9.93
N PHE A 145 4.05 -20.06 -10.79
CA PHE A 145 3.92 -18.60 -10.78
C PHE A 145 3.23 -18.12 -9.50
N GLN A 146 2.31 -18.90 -8.91
CA GLN A 146 1.78 -18.64 -7.57
C GLN A 146 2.82 -18.93 -6.46
N LYS A 147 3.76 -19.85 -6.68
CA LYS A 147 4.79 -20.29 -5.71
C LYS A 147 6.18 -19.64 -5.86
N SER A 148 6.39 -18.73 -6.81
CA SER A 148 7.73 -18.21 -7.10
C SER A 148 8.28 -17.14 -6.12
N ILE A 149 7.46 -16.60 -5.20
CA ILE A 149 7.72 -15.82 -3.94
C ILE A 149 8.74 -14.63 -3.98
N PRO A 150 8.42 -13.44 -3.40
CA PRO A 150 7.34 -13.16 -2.44
C PRO A 150 6.28 -12.18 -2.91
N ALA A 151 5.16 -12.18 -2.16
CA ALA A 151 4.21 -11.09 -2.06
C ALA A 151 4.94 -9.74 -2.16
N GLN A 152 4.87 -9.12 -3.34
CA GLN A 152 4.95 -7.67 -3.41
C GLN A 152 3.61 -7.18 -2.89
N ARG A 153 3.60 -6.68 -1.66
CA ARG A 153 2.56 -5.71 -1.30
C ARG A 153 2.73 -4.49 -2.20
N ASP A 154 1.58 -3.90 -2.43
CA ASP A 154 1.25 -2.80 -3.33
C ASP A 154 2.28 -1.68 -3.42
N VAL A 155 2.42 -1.19 -4.65
CA VAL A 155 3.15 0.01 -5.07
C VAL A 155 3.12 1.10 -3.98
N SER A 156 4.25 1.23 -3.27
CA SER A 156 4.38 2.09 -2.09
C SER A 156 4.27 3.57 -2.43
N LEU A 157 3.75 4.34 -1.47
CA LEU A 157 3.62 5.80 -1.41
C LEU A 157 4.86 6.62 -1.83
N ALA A 158 6.03 5.99 -1.99
CA ALA A 158 7.25 6.62 -2.46
C ALA A 158 7.15 7.12 -3.92
N GLN A 159 6.39 6.43 -4.78
CA GLN A 159 6.18 6.83 -6.18
C GLN A 159 5.01 7.79 -6.39
N SER A 160 4.07 7.85 -5.45
CA SER A 160 2.86 8.69 -5.56
C SER A 160 3.18 10.19 -5.67
N GLN A 161 4.39 10.64 -5.30
CA GLN A 161 4.77 12.06 -5.17
C GLN A 161 3.81 12.88 -4.28
N VAL A 162 2.84 12.22 -3.64
CA VAL A 162 1.92 12.83 -2.70
C VAL A 162 2.64 13.12 -1.39
N ARG A 163 2.53 14.36 -0.93
CA ARG A 163 3.09 14.84 0.35
C ARG A 163 2.08 15.77 1.00
N CYS A 164 1.95 15.67 2.31
CA CYS A 164 1.16 16.61 3.09
C CYS A 164 2.00 17.06 4.29
N VAL A 165 2.27 18.36 4.38
CA VAL A 165 3.17 18.93 5.38
C VAL A 165 2.46 20.09 6.05
N ARG A 166 2.50 20.13 7.37
CA ARG A 166 1.99 21.26 8.15
C ARG A 166 3.14 22.17 8.55
N GLU A 167 2.96 23.47 8.37
CA GLU A 167 3.85 24.46 8.97
C GLU A 167 3.60 24.59 10.46
N ARG A 168 4.66 24.89 11.22
CA ARG A 168 4.52 25.24 12.63
C ARG A 168 3.48 26.37 12.76
N PRO A 169 2.44 26.21 13.60
CA PRO A 169 1.44 27.26 13.81
C PRO A 169 2.11 28.58 14.18
N MET A 170 1.70 29.66 13.52
CA MET A 170 2.26 31.00 13.74
C MET A 170 1.21 31.94 14.32
N LYS A 171 1.57 32.71 15.35
CA LYS A 171 0.69 33.74 15.91
C LYS A 171 0.38 34.83 14.88
N VAL A 172 -0.83 35.37 14.93
CA VAL A 172 -1.26 36.50 14.08
C VAL A 172 -1.45 37.74 14.94
N GLY A 173 -0.70 38.80 14.62
CA GLY A 173 -0.75 40.06 15.36
C GLY A 173 -0.38 39.90 16.82
N ASP A 174 -0.98 40.73 17.68
CA ASP A 174 -0.76 40.72 19.13
C ASP A 174 -1.69 39.75 19.89
N GLY A 175 -2.51 38.98 19.15
CA GLY A 175 -3.46 38.02 19.70
C GLY A 175 -2.86 36.63 19.98
N GLU A 176 -3.68 35.74 20.53
CA GLU A 176 -3.32 34.34 20.78
C GLU A 176 -3.74 33.39 19.65
N ASP A 177 -4.46 33.90 18.64
CA ASP A 177 -4.84 33.16 17.44
C ASP A 177 -3.61 32.78 16.64
N MET A 178 -3.63 31.57 16.09
CA MET A 178 -2.57 31.04 15.25
C MET A 178 -3.09 30.68 13.87
N ILE A 179 -2.25 30.82 12.84
CA ILE A 179 -2.54 30.28 11.51
C ILE A 179 -1.83 28.96 11.36
N VAL A 180 -2.61 27.95 11.00
CA VAL A 180 -2.12 26.63 10.61
C VAL A 180 -2.21 26.53 9.10
N ARG A 181 -1.06 26.35 8.44
CA ARG A 181 -0.99 26.14 6.99
C ARG A 181 -0.56 24.71 6.69
N ILE A 182 -1.27 24.07 5.76
CA ILE A 182 -1.01 22.71 5.30
C ILE A 182 -0.70 22.76 3.81
N LEU A 183 0.48 22.29 3.45
CA LEU A 183 1.02 22.25 2.10
C LEU A 183 0.82 20.84 1.54
N VAL A 184 0.14 20.77 0.41
CA VAL A 184 -0.16 19.51 -0.28
C VAL A 184 0.60 19.49 -1.61
N SER A 185 1.43 18.47 -1.81
CA SER A 185 1.84 18.00 -3.13
C SER A 185 0.91 16.84 -3.46
N ARG A 186 0.07 16.96 -4.49
CA ARG A 186 -0.94 15.93 -4.81
C ARG A 186 -0.42 14.81 -5.69
N GLY A 187 0.83 14.90 -6.15
CA GLY A 187 1.36 13.95 -7.13
C GLY A 187 0.42 13.80 -8.34
N GLU A 188 0.02 12.57 -8.64
CA GLU A 188 -0.94 12.26 -9.69
C GLU A 188 -2.40 12.13 -9.18
N ALA A 189 -2.64 12.26 -7.88
CA ALA A 189 -3.99 12.23 -7.32
C ALA A 189 -4.82 13.43 -7.80
N LEU A 190 -6.02 13.16 -8.30
CA LEU A 190 -6.96 14.15 -8.87
C LEU A 190 -8.37 14.04 -8.28
N LYS A 191 -8.73 12.89 -7.71
CA LYS A 191 -10.10 12.57 -7.27
C LYS A 191 -10.32 13.00 -5.82
N PHE A 192 -11.19 12.28 -5.12
CA PHE A 192 -11.56 12.56 -3.74
C PHE A 192 -10.34 12.60 -2.81
N ALA A 193 -10.31 13.58 -1.93
CA ALA A 193 -9.31 13.67 -0.89
C ALA A 193 -9.87 14.35 0.37
N LYS A 194 -9.24 14.06 1.51
CA LYS A 194 -9.63 14.56 2.82
C LYS A 194 -8.40 14.85 3.66
N ILE A 195 -8.32 16.03 4.25
CA ILE A 195 -7.43 16.35 5.36
C ILE A 195 -8.25 16.25 6.65
N GLU A 196 -7.72 15.59 7.67
CA GLU A 196 -8.25 15.58 9.04
C GLU A 196 -7.15 16.03 9.99
N GLU A 197 -7.44 16.99 10.86
CA GLU A 197 -6.52 17.50 11.89
C GLU A 197 -7.25 17.51 13.23
N ARG A 198 -6.75 16.72 14.19
CA ARG A 198 -7.25 16.74 15.56
C ARG A 198 -6.63 17.91 16.30
N LEU A 199 -7.50 18.79 16.78
CA LEU A 199 -7.13 19.91 17.63
C LEU A 199 -6.89 19.43 19.08
N PRO A 200 -5.95 20.04 19.81
CA PRO A 200 -5.87 19.87 21.24
C PRO A 200 -7.10 20.47 21.94
N GLU A 201 -7.40 19.98 23.14
CA GLU A 201 -8.50 20.48 23.96
C GLU A 201 -8.36 22.00 24.24
N GLY A 202 -9.48 22.71 24.25
CA GLY A 202 -9.52 24.17 24.47
C GLY A 202 -9.17 25.00 23.24
N TYR A 203 -9.22 24.39 22.05
CA TYR A 203 -9.07 25.10 20.78
C TYR A 203 -10.25 24.85 19.84
N THR A 204 -10.64 25.90 19.15
CA THR A 204 -11.56 25.87 18.01
C THR A 204 -10.83 26.34 16.74
N ALA A 205 -11.49 26.26 15.59
CA ALA A 205 -10.90 26.65 14.32
C ALA A 205 -11.89 27.24 13.32
N GLU A 206 -11.39 28.19 12.52
CA GLU A 206 -12.12 28.82 11.41
C GLU A 206 -11.35 28.69 10.09
N PRO A 207 -12.02 28.46 8.95
CA PRO A 207 -11.34 28.36 7.66
C PRO A 207 -10.74 29.70 7.24
N VAL A 208 -9.57 29.67 6.59
CA VAL A 208 -8.91 30.86 6.03
C VAL A 208 -8.72 30.72 4.52
N GLU A 209 -8.19 29.58 4.06
CA GLU A 209 -8.03 29.26 2.63
C GLU A 209 -8.32 27.77 2.46
N THR A 210 -9.29 27.43 1.62
CA THR A 210 -9.74 26.04 1.45
C THR A 210 -9.39 25.46 0.09
N ARG A 211 -8.96 26.28 -0.88
CA ARG A 211 -8.69 25.85 -2.26
C ARG A 211 -9.78 24.94 -2.84
N GLY A 212 -11.04 25.36 -2.67
CA GLY A 212 -12.21 24.64 -3.17
C GLY A 212 -12.63 23.42 -2.33
N GLY A 213 -11.96 23.16 -1.20
CA GLY A 213 -12.35 22.14 -0.24
C GLY A 213 -13.50 22.61 0.64
N ILE A 214 -14.37 21.68 1.02
CA ILE A 214 -15.41 21.89 2.03
C ILE A 214 -14.74 21.80 3.39
N PHE A 215 -14.80 22.88 4.18
CA PHE A 215 -14.29 22.90 5.55
C PHE A 215 -15.39 22.53 6.54
N SER A 216 -15.05 21.70 7.53
CA SER A 216 -15.90 21.51 8.72
C SER A 216 -15.05 21.32 9.98
N LEU A 217 -15.66 21.64 11.12
CA LEU A 217 -15.11 21.38 12.45
C LEU A 217 -16.18 20.67 13.26
N GLU A 218 -15.92 19.43 13.63
CA GLU A 218 -16.81 18.59 14.43
C GLU A 218 -15.97 17.87 15.48
N ASP A 219 -16.39 17.88 16.74
CA ASP A 219 -15.73 17.18 17.85
C ASP A 219 -14.21 17.45 17.97
N GLY A 220 -13.81 18.72 17.76
CA GLY A 220 -12.41 19.14 17.80
C GLY A 220 -11.56 18.61 16.64
N VAL A 221 -12.17 18.15 15.54
CA VAL A 221 -11.49 17.69 14.33
C VAL A 221 -11.79 18.62 13.17
N VAL A 222 -10.76 19.29 12.68
CA VAL A 222 -10.81 20.07 11.44
C VAL A 222 -10.77 19.13 10.24
N LYS A 223 -11.67 19.31 9.30
CA LYS A 223 -11.74 18.56 8.04
C LYS A 223 -11.69 19.51 6.85
N PHE A 224 -10.92 19.16 5.84
CA PHE A 224 -11.06 19.70 4.48
C PHE A 224 -11.37 18.54 3.54
N ILE A 225 -12.44 18.64 2.76
CA ILE A 225 -12.89 17.55 1.86
C ILE A 225 -13.00 18.06 0.42
N TRP A 226 -12.42 17.31 -0.51
CA TRP A 226 -12.52 17.54 -1.95
C TRP A 226 -13.16 16.35 -2.62
N MET A 227 -14.13 16.61 -3.52
CA MET A 227 -14.58 15.61 -4.49
C MET A 227 -13.56 15.46 -5.64
N THR A 228 -12.86 16.54 -5.96
CA THR A 228 -11.79 16.61 -6.95
C THR A 228 -10.73 17.57 -6.43
N LEU A 229 -9.48 17.11 -6.38
CA LEU A 229 -8.36 17.93 -5.94
C LEU A 229 -8.06 19.07 -6.91
N PRO A 230 -7.52 20.21 -6.43
CA PRO A 230 -7.06 21.29 -7.30
C PRO A 230 -6.11 20.78 -8.40
N THR A 231 -6.23 21.30 -9.62
CA THR A 231 -5.39 20.86 -10.75
C THR A 231 -3.92 21.25 -10.58
N GLN A 232 -3.61 22.25 -9.75
CA GLN A 232 -2.23 22.59 -9.40
C GLN A 232 -1.58 21.42 -8.65
N ARG A 233 -0.40 20.96 -9.11
CA ARG A 233 0.34 19.85 -8.47
C ARG A 233 0.66 20.12 -6.99
N ARG A 234 0.76 21.39 -6.61
CA ARG A 234 1.02 21.85 -5.26
C ARG A 234 0.05 22.97 -4.91
N PHE A 235 -0.49 22.93 -3.71
CA PHE A 235 -1.34 23.97 -3.17
C PHE A 235 -1.25 23.97 -1.64
N SER A 236 -1.85 24.97 -1.01
CA SER A 236 -1.96 25.05 0.44
C SER A 236 -3.38 25.34 0.87
N VAL A 237 -3.79 24.77 1.99
CA VAL A 237 -4.96 25.19 2.75
C VAL A 237 -4.53 25.75 4.10
N SER A 238 -5.39 26.56 4.71
CA SER A 238 -5.14 27.07 6.06
C SER A 238 -6.41 27.33 6.84
N TYR A 239 -6.30 27.22 8.15
CA TYR A 239 -7.31 27.60 9.12
C TYR A 239 -6.69 28.41 10.26
N ARG A 240 -7.51 29.24 10.90
CA ARG A 240 -7.20 29.95 12.13
C ARG A 240 -7.49 29.02 13.30
N LEU A 241 -6.51 28.80 14.16
CA LEU A 241 -6.58 28.02 15.38
C LEU A 241 -6.74 28.99 16.56
N ILE A 242 -7.90 28.92 17.22
CA ILE A 242 -8.38 29.93 18.17
C ILE A 242 -8.45 29.27 19.56
N PRO A 243 -7.67 29.73 20.55
CA PRO A 243 -7.76 29.22 21.91
C PRO A 243 -9.04 29.72 22.59
N GLU A 244 -9.80 28.81 23.20
CA GLU A 244 -11.05 29.13 23.92
C GLU A 244 -10.80 29.78 25.29
N ARG A 245 -9.57 29.68 25.81
CA ARG A 245 -9.12 30.32 27.05
C ARG A 245 -7.82 31.07 26.81
N ALA A 246 -7.68 32.25 27.44
CA ALA A 246 -6.47 33.05 27.32
C ALA A 246 -5.28 32.35 28.00
N LYS A 247 -4.20 32.20 27.22
CA LYS A 247 -2.87 31.65 27.57
C LYS A 247 -2.76 30.11 27.67
N SER A 248 -2.06 29.55 26.69
CA SER A 248 -1.35 28.27 26.81
C SER A 248 0.15 28.52 26.59
N ASP A 249 0.98 28.27 27.61
CA ASP A 249 2.45 28.37 27.47
C ASP A 249 3.05 27.22 26.63
N LYS A 250 2.22 26.22 26.28
CA LYS A 250 2.61 25.09 25.43
C LYS A 250 2.08 25.29 24.02
N ALA A 251 2.96 25.14 23.04
CA ALA A 251 2.57 25.12 21.64
C ALA A 251 1.57 23.98 21.39
N PRO A 252 0.48 24.21 20.64
CA PRO A 252 -0.52 23.20 20.38
C PRO A 252 0.09 22.02 19.61
N VAL A 253 -0.18 20.81 20.09
CA VAL A 253 0.20 19.58 19.39
C VAL A 253 -0.98 19.17 18.53
N LEU A 254 -0.80 19.29 17.22
CA LEU A 254 -1.80 18.90 16.22
C LEU A 254 -1.40 17.54 15.63
N VAL A 255 -2.37 16.69 15.34
CA VAL A 255 -2.12 15.39 14.68
C VAL A 255 -3.09 15.28 13.52
N GLY A 256 -2.56 15.07 12.33
CA GLY A 256 -3.38 15.06 11.13
C GLY A 256 -3.03 13.97 10.15
N LYS A 257 -4.01 13.63 9.32
CA LYS A 257 -3.92 12.66 8.23
C LYS A 257 -4.40 13.28 6.93
N PHE A 258 -3.77 12.92 5.83
CA PHE A 258 -4.23 13.21 4.49
C PHE A 258 -4.60 11.90 3.79
N SER A 259 -5.89 11.77 3.49
CA SER A 259 -6.48 10.66 2.77
C SER A 259 -6.79 11.07 1.34
N PHE A 260 -6.48 10.26 0.35
CA PHE A 260 -6.70 10.58 -1.05
C PHE A 260 -6.95 9.31 -1.86
N VAL A 261 -7.75 9.44 -2.92
CA VAL A 261 -7.99 8.34 -3.86
C VAL A 261 -6.96 8.40 -4.98
N GLU A 262 -6.16 7.34 -5.09
CA GLU A 262 -5.19 7.13 -6.16
C GLU A 262 -5.29 5.68 -6.62
N ASN A 263 -5.44 5.47 -7.93
CA ASN A 263 -5.74 4.16 -8.52
C ASN A 263 -6.97 3.49 -7.88
N ASP A 264 -8.00 4.30 -7.59
CA ASP A 264 -9.29 3.89 -7.01
C ASP A 264 -9.23 3.23 -5.63
N ALA A 265 -8.08 3.35 -4.95
CA ALA A 265 -7.90 3.00 -3.55
C ALA A 265 -7.73 4.25 -2.68
N THR A 266 -8.35 4.25 -1.50
CA THR A 266 -8.10 5.28 -0.48
C THR A 266 -6.75 5.03 0.17
N ARG A 267 -5.81 5.93 -0.07
CA ARG A 267 -4.51 5.98 0.58
C ARG A 267 -4.54 7.00 1.70
N VAL A 268 -3.79 6.75 2.77
CA VAL A 268 -3.70 7.66 3.92
C VAL A 268 -2.24 7.87 4.26
N ILE A 269 -1.83 9.13 4.41
CA ILE A 269 -0.51 9.53 4.90
C ILE A 269 -0.66 10.45 6.11
N ASP A 270 0.32 10.43 7.01
CA ASP A 270 0.36 11.38 8.12
C ASP A 270 0.79 12.78 7.64
N ILE A 271 0.25 13.80 8.29
CA ILE A 271 0.65 15.18 8.09
C ILE A 271 1.84 15.46 8.99
N VAL A 272 3.00 15.71 8.38
CA VAL A 272 4.25 15.96 9.11
C VAL A 272 4.38 17.45 9.40
N GLN A 273 4.61 17.82 10.66
CA GLN A 273 4.88 19.22 11.02
C GLN A 273 6.33 19.60 10.74
N ARG A 274 6.58 20.77 10.13
CA ARG A 274 7.91 21.34 9.89
C ARG A 274 7.98 22.82 10.28
N GLY A 275 9.17 23.28 10.66
CA GLY A 275 9.39 24.60 11.24
C GLY A 275 9.69 25.74 10.25
N ALA A 276 9.83 25.47 8.95
CA ALA A 276 10.12 26.50 7.95
C ALA A 276 8.83 27.09 7.38
N THR A 277 8.74 28.42 7.37
CA THR A 277 7.60 29.18 6.84
C THR A 277 7.76 29.40 5.33
N VAL A 278 6.74 29.08 4.53
CA VAL A 278 6.75 29.25 3.08
C VAL A 278 5.94 30.49 2.70
N GLY A 279 6.62 31.56 2.29
CA GLY A 279 6.00 32.88 2.06
C GLY A 279 5.25 33.03 0.73
N SER A 280 5.62 32.30 -0.33
CA SER A 280 5.06 32.46 -1.68
C SER A 280 4.88 31.14 -2.46
N PRO A 281 4.11 31.11 -3.56
CA PRO A 281 3.99 29.94 -4.45
C PRO A 281 5.33 29.47 -5.05
N GLY A 282 6.29 30.37 -5.28
CA GLY A 282 7.65 30.03 -5.71
C GLY A 282 8.48 29.40 -4.59
N ASP A 283 8.22 29.78 -3.34
CA ASP A 283 8.84 29.16 -2.18
C ASP A 283 8.25 27.77 -1.88
N LEU A 284 6.98 27.53 -2.25
CA LEU A 284 6.32 26.21 -2.21
C LEU A 284 7.02 25.24 -3.16
N GLU A 285 7.36 25.69 -4.37
CA GLU A 285 8.13 24.93 -5.34
C GLU A 285 9.53 24.62 -4.80
N LYS A 286 10.23 25.64 -4.28
CA LYS A 286 11.52 25.47 -3.59
C LYS A 286 11.43 24.60 -2.35
N PHE A 287 10.33 24.61 -1.60
CA PHE A 287 10.16 23.82 -0.38
C PHE A 287 9.98 22.34 -0.71
N PHE A 288 9.17 22.00 -1.71
CA PHE A 288 9.04 20.62 -2.18
C PHE A 288 10.28 20.17 -2.97
N SER A 289 10.98 21.09 -3.64
CA SER A 289 12.22 20.78 -4.35
C SER A 289 13.43 20.75 -3.44
N GLN A 290 13.52 21.49 -2.32
CA GLN A 290 14.53 21.41 -1.25
C GLN A 290 14.25 20.26 -0.28
N ALA A 291 12.98 19.94 -0.02
CA ALA A 291 12.64 18.62 0.53
C ALA A 291 13.11 17.47 -0.40
N GLY A 292 13.39 17.77 -1.68
CA GLY A 292 14.09 16.91 -2.65
C GLY A 292 15.56 17.27 -2.97
N MET A 293 16.09 18.43 -2.55
CA MET A 293 17.40 19.01 -2.95
C MET A 293 18.31 19.36 -1.76
N ASP A 294 17.87 19.24 -0.49
CA ASP A 294 18.75 19.06 0.68
C ASP A 294 19.48 17.70 0.66
N LEU A 295 19.66 17.17 -0.56
CA LEU A 295 20.09 15.85 -0.94
C LEU A 295 21.06 15.93 -2.13
N ALA A 296 21.74 17.05 -2.39
CA ALA A 296 22.89 17.03 -3.29
C ALA A 296 23.99 18.02 -2.84
N PRO A 297 25.22 17.57 -2.55
CA PRO A 297 26.37 18.46 -2.59
C PRO A 297 26.90 18.56 -4.02
N GLU A 298 27.09 19.80 -4.48
CA GLU A 298 27.93 20.16 -5.63
C GLU A 298 29.33 19.55 -5.47
N GLY A 299 29.80 18.90 -6.52
CA GLY A 299 31.18 18.44 -6.64
C GLY A 299 31.86 19.24 -7.74
N GLU A 300 32.92 19.97 -7.39
CA GLU A 300 33.93 20.37 -8.35
C GLU A 300 35.17 19.49 -8.22
N ASP A 301 35.75 19.24 -9.38
CA ASP A 301 36.71 18.23 -9.75
C ASP A 301 38.04 18.28 -8.99
N ALA A 302 38.62 17.10 -8.77
CA ALA A 302 40.08 16.98 -8.74
C ALA A 302 40.52 15.63 -9.28
N ARG A 303 41.22 15.71 -10.42
CA ARG A 303 41.97 14.61 -11.04
C ARG A 303 43.18 14.23 -10.18
N ASP A 304 43.52 12.96 -10.35
CA ASP A 304 44.69 12.21 -9.92
C ASP A 304 46.02 12.96 -10.12
N ASP A 305 46.92 12.93 -9.13
CA ASP A 305 48.25 12.37 -9.36
C ASP A 305 49.08 12.14 -8.07
N ARG A 306 50.03 11.22 -8.21
CA ARG A 306 50.82 10.58 -7.14
C ARG A 306 52.06 11.37 -6.68
N GLN A 307 52.55 10.93 -5.51
CA GLN A 307 53.92 10.97 -4.94
C GLN A 307 54.33 12.17 -4.07
N GLY A 308 54.92 11.83 -2.91
CA GLY A 308 56.02 12.61 -2.32
C GLY A 308 55.93 12.94 -0.83
N ARG A 309 56.56 12.10 -0.01
CA ARG A 309 57.14 12.31 1.34
C ARG A 309 56.99 13.70 2.03
N GLY A 310 56.61 13.67 3.32
CA GLY A 310 56.98 14.73 4.27
C GLY A 310 56.21 14.70 5.60
N ARG A 311 56.89 14.36 6.69
CA ARG A 311 56.40 14.44 8.08
C ARG A 311 56.07 15.90 8.47
N ARG A 312 54.96 16.13 9.20
CA ARG A 312 54.95 16.82 10.52
C ARG A 312 53.55 16.83 11.16
N ASN A 313 53.59 16.78 12.49
CA ASN A 313 52.50 16.74 13.46
C ASN A 313 51.53 17.92 13.37
N GLY A 314 50.26 17.67 13.69
CA GLY A 314 49.26 18.71 13.98
C GLY A 314 47.86 18.09 14.12
N GLY A 315 47.46 17.80 15.35
CA GLY A 315 46.15 17.20 15.65
C GLY A 315 44.98 18.11 15.31
N ARG A 316 43.92 17.50 14.74
CA ARG A 316 42.50 17.86 14.94
C ARG A 316 41.65 16.75 14.33
N GLN A 317 40.99 15.97 15.18
CA GLN A 317 39.97 15.00 14.76
C GLN A 317 38.82 15.75 14.08
N ARG A 318 38.64 15.52 12.78
CA ARG A 318 37.44 15.94 12.04
C ARG A 318 36.37 14.85 12.17
N PRO A 319 35.11 15.21 12.44
CA PRO A 319 34.03 14.24 12.61
C PRO A 319 33.64 13.57 11.28
N SER A 320 33.27 12.29 11.34
CA SER A 320 32.89 11.49 10.19
C SER A 320 31.58 11.98 9.54
N LYS A 321 31.67 12.52 8.32
CA LYS A 321 30.53 12.73 7.42
C LYS A 321 30.23 11.43 6.66
N TYR A 322 29.33 10.61 7.17
CA TYR A 322 28.65 9.57 6.39
C TYR A 322 27.19 9.46 6.85
N GLY A 323 26.36 10.39 6.37
CA GLY A 323 24.91 10.19 6.29
C GLY A 323 24.57 9.50 4.96
N PRO A 324 23.51 8.66 4.90
CA PRO A 324 23.14 7.96 3.66
C PRO A 324 22.76 8.93 2.54
N SER A 325 23.36 8.69 1.37
CA SER A 325 23.16 9.40 0.10
C SER A 325 21.74 9.20 -0.46
N PRO A 326 21.18 10.14 -1.25
CA PRO A 326 19.78 10.17 -1.71
C PRO A 326 19.31 8.94 -2.51
N SER A 327 20.23 8.15 -3.07
CA SER A 327 19.90 6.96 -3.85
C SER A 327 19.34 5.80 -3.02
N MET A 328 19.43 5.89 -1.68
CA MET A 328 19.14 4.77 -0.77
C MET A 328 17.72 4.80 -0.20
N SER A 329 17.04 5.96 -0.24
CA SER A 329 15.69 6.16 0.30
C SER A 329 14.63 5.27 -0.36
N GLN A 330 14.76 5.00 -1.66
CA GLN A 330 13.87 4.11 -2.41
C GLN A 330 13.87 2.66 -1.87
N TYR A 331 14.94 2.26 -1.20
CA TYR A 331 15.07 0.93 -0.61
C TYR A 331 14.63 0.92 0.85
N MET A 332 14.28 2.05 1.48
CA MET A 332 13.91 2.06 2.90
C MET A 332 12.67 1.20 3.15
N LEU A 333 12.71 0.35 4.18
CA LEU A 333 11.57 -0.47 4.57
C LEU A 333 10.51 0.43 5.20
N ALA A 334 9.30 0.38 4.65
CA ALA A 334 8.14 1.02 5.26
C ALA A 334 7.63 0.16 6.44
N PRO A 335 7.24 0.78 7.56
CA PRO A 335 6.51 0.11 8.64
C PRO A 335 5.22 -0.55 8.13
N GLU A 336 4.92 -1.75 8.60
CA GLU A 336 3.68 -2.48 8.30
C GLU A 336 2.95 -2.84 9.61
N GLU A 337 1.62 -2.80 9.59
CA GLU A 337 0.79 -3.15 10.77
C GLU A 337 0.70 -4.66 11.01
N GLY A 338 0.74 -5.02 12.29
CA GLY A 338 0.68 -6.38 12.82
C GLY A 338 2.02 -7.11 12.78
N ILE A 339 1.97 -8.41 13.11
CA ILE A 339 3.15 -9.27 13.08
C ILE A 339 3.47 -9.69 11.65
N TYR A 340 4.73 -9.49 11.24
CA TYR A 340 5.25 -9.97 9.97
C TYR A 340 6.73 -10.35 10.05
N TYR A 341 7.16 -11.16 9.10
CA TYR A 341 8.50 -11.67 8.97
C TYR A 341 9.12 -11.23 7.64
N ARG A 342 10.43 -11.01 7.63
CA ARG A 342 11.24 -10.77 6.43
C ARG A 342 12.50 -11.62 6.49
N VAL A 343 13.16 -11.85 5.35
CA VAL A 343 14.44 -12.55 5.33
C VAL A 343 15.56 -11.54 5.16
N GLN A 344 16.38 -11.34 6.18
CA GLN A 344 17.57 -10.51 6.11
C GLN A 344 18.66 -11.24 5.32
N VAL A 345 19.22 -10.57 4.32
CA VAL A 345 20.15 -11.15 3.33
C VAL A 345 21.52 -10.48 3.31
N ALA A 346 21.66 -9.32 3.94
CA ALA A 346 22.95 -8.69 4.16
C ALA A 346 22.87 -7.69 5.32
N ALA A 347 24.01 -7.41 5.95
CA ALA A 347 24.17 -6.27 6.82
C ALA A 347 25.58 -5.67 6.66
N GLY A 348 25.70 -4.34 6.76
CA GLY A 348 27.00 -3.68 6.70
C GLY A 348 26.99 -2.33 7.41
N ARG A 349 28.17 -1.92 7.90
CA ARG A 349 28.38 -0.56 8.46
C ARG A 349 28.43 0.53 7.40
N ARG A 350 28.48 0.14 6.12
CA ARG A 350 28.43 1.02 4.95
C ARG A 350 27.27 0.62 4.05
N PRO A 351 26.63 1.58 3.38
CA PRO A 351 25.53 1.29 2.47
C PRO A 351 26.03 0.49 1.27
N ILE A 352 25.16 -0.38 0.75
CA ILE A 352 25.40 -1.24 -0.39
C ILE A 352 24.61 -0.67 -1.56
N ASN A 353 25.21 -0.57 -2.74
CA ASN A 353 24.43 -0.34 -3.96
C ASN A 353 23.58 -1.59 -4.24
N VAL A 354 22.29 -1.52 -3.88
CA VAL A 354 21.36 -2.66 -3.87
C VAL A 354 21.31 -3.34 -5.24
N ASN A 355 21.06 -2.58 -6.30
CA ASN A 355 20.98 -3.08 -7.67
C ASN A 355 22.26 -3.82 -8.11
N ARG A 356 23.45 -3.27 -7.81
CA ARG A 356 24.71 -3.90 -8.23
C ARG A 356 25.09 -5.11 -7.36
N TYR A 357 24.85 -5.03 -6.05
CA TYR A 357 25.34 -6.05 -5.12
C TYR A 357 24.51 -7.33 -5.17
N PHE A 358 23.19 -7.20 -5.22
CA PHE A 358 22.27 -8.35 -5.20
C PHE A 358 22.10 -8.98 -6.58
N LYS A 359 22.18 -8.20 -7.67
CA LYS A 359 22.25 -8.75 -9.04
C LYS A 359 23.45 -9.68 -9.24
N ARG A 360 24.62 -9.33 -8.67
CA ARG A 360 25.82 -10.20 -8.70
C ARG A 360 25.71 -11.45 -7.83
N ARG A 361 24.74 -11.49 -6.91
CA ARG A 361 24.43 -12.64 -6.05
C ARG A 361 23.20 -13.40 -6.54
N SER A 362 22.74 -13.15 -7.76
CA SER A 362 21.56 -13.81 -8.33
C SER A 362 20.28 -13.64 -7.48
N LEU A 363 20.23 -12.63 -6.61
CA LEU A 363 19.06 -12.35 -5.79
C LEU A 363 18.12 -11.41 -6.55
N ASN A 364 17.12 -11.99 -7.20
CA ASN A 364 16.10 -11.29 -7.97
C ASN A 364 14.84 -11.06 -7.11
N ALA A 365 14.97 -10.26 -6.04
CA ALA A 365 13.88 -9.95 -5.11
C ALA A 365 13.85 -8.46 -4.75
N ASP A 366 12.70 -7.96 -4.30
CA ASP A 366 12.58 -6.59 -3.79
C ASP A 366 13.30 -6.46 -2.44
N VAL A 367 14.51 -5.90 -2.49
CA VAL A 367 15.37 -5.68 -1.32
C VAL A 367 14.99 -4.35 -0.66
N ARG A 368 14.58 -4.43 0.59
CA ARG A 368 14.39 -3.28 1.46
C ARG A 368 15.52 -3.15 2.46
N MET A 369 15.68 -1.97 3.01
CA MET A 369 16.79 -1.56 3.85
C MET A 369 16.30 -0.84 5.09
N GLU A 370 16.95 -1.12 6.20
CA GLU A 370 16.73 -0.48 7.49
C GLU A 370 18.06 -0.02 8.08
N TRP A 371 18.01 1.06 8.83
CA TRP A 371 19.13 1.51 9.66
C TRP A 371 18.83 1.23 11.12
N ILE A 372 19.54 0.27 11.70
CA ILE A 372 19.33 -0.17 13.07
C ILE A 372 20.71 -0.34 13.73
N ASP A 373 20.94 0.35 14.85
CA ASP A 373 22.15 0.26 15.68
C ASP A 373 23.47 0.44 14.92
N GLY A 374 23.51 1.37 13.97
CA GLY A 374 24.73 1.63 13.18
C GLY A 374 24.95 0.67 12.01
N TRP A 375 23.97 -0.18 11.70
CA TRP A 375 24.03 -1.13 10.58
C TRP A 375 22.94 -0.84 9.55
N TYR A 376 23.35 -0.84 8.28
CA TYR A 376 22.44 -1.00 7.16
C TYR A 376 22.10 -2.48 7.05
N LYS A 377 20.86 -2.84 7.33
CA LYS A 377 20.33 -4.21 7.21
C LYS A 377 19.46 -4.28 5.97
N TYR A 378 19.65 -5.32 5.16
CA TYR A 378 18.93 -5.53 3.91
C TYR A 378 18.08 -6.78 4.01
N SER A 379 16.78 -6.69 3.69
CA SER A 379 15.84 -7.79 3.82
C SER A 379 14.86 -7.86 2.66
N VAL A 380 14.41 -9.07 2.34
CA VAL A 380 13.52 -9.38 1.21
C VAL A 380 12.26 -10.10 1.70
N GLY A 381 11.19 -9.92 0.92
CA GLY A 381 9.88 -10.51 1.18
C GLY A 381 9.18 -10.00 2.43
N MET A 382 7.89 -10.29 2.52
CA MET A 382 7.06 -10.00 3.68
C MET A 382 6.10 -11.16 3.86
N PHE A 383 6.12 -11.76 5.05
CA PHE A 383 5.37 -12.99 5.34
C PHE A 383 4.58 -12.82 6.63
N ARG A 384 3.34 -13.30 6.68
CA ARG A 384 2.54 -13.33 7.91
C ARG A 384 2.74 -14.62 8.70
N VAL A 385 3.22 -15.67 8.04
CA VAL A 385 3.50 -16.97 8.63
C VAL A 385 5.02 -17.20 8.69
N TYR A 386 5.54 -17.59 9.85
CA TYR A 386 6.96 -17.82 10.07
C TYR A 386 7.52 -18.93 9.16
N GLN A 387 6.76 -20.01 8.96
CA GLN A 387 7.15 -21.13 8.11
C GLN A 387 7.46 -20.67 6.67
N ASP A 388 6.68 -19.73 6.13
CA ASP A 388 6.88 -19.19 4.77
C ASP A 388 8.19 -18.39 4.70
N ALA A 389 8.46 -17.55 5.69
CA ALA A 389 9.71 -16.80 5.77
C ALA A 389 10.93 -17.73 5.90
N ARG A 390 10.82 -18.80 6.70
CA ARG A 390 11.86 -19.82 6.85
C ARG A 390 12.09 -20.57 5.55
N ASN A 391 11.03 -21.00 4.86
CA ASN A 391 11.13 -21.70 3.59
C ASN A 391 11.74 -20.81 2.51
N TYR A 392 11.38 -19.51 2.50
CA TYR A 392 11.98 -18.55 1.59
C TYR A 392 13.47 -18.32 1.88
N ARG A 393 13.88 -18.28 3.16
CA ARG A 393 15.30 -18.24 3.54
C ARG A 393 16.06 -19.46 3.02
N VAL A 394 15.50 -20.67 3.17
CA VAL A 394 16.10 -21.91 2.62
C VAL A 394 16.23 -21.82 1.10
N LYS A 395 15.18 -21.36 0.40
CA LYS A 395 15.27 -21.10 -1.04
C LYS A 395 16.42 -20.14 -1.40
N ILE A 396 16.63 -19.06 -0.63
CA ILE A 396 17.75 -18.13 -0.87
C ILE A 396 19.09 -18.84 -0.70
N TRP A 397 19.25 -19.68 0.32
CA TRP A 397 20.47 -20.48 0.51
C TRP A 397 20.71 -21.46 -0.64
N ASP A 398 19.66 -22.07 -1.18
CA ASP A 398 19.77 -23.09 -2.24
C ASP A 398 19.97 -22.49 -3.64
N THR A 399 19.46 -21.27 -3.88
CA THR A 399 19.40 -20.64 -5.21
C THR A 399 20.35 -19.47 -5.40
N THR A 400 21.02 -19.01 -4.33
CA THR A 400 21.93 -17.86 -4.38
C THR A 400 23.22 -18.15 -3.62
N PRO A 401 24.31 -17.39 -3.86
CA PRO A 401 25.52 -17.47 -3.05
C PRO A 401 25.38 -16.93 -1.61
N ILE A 402 24.19 -16.49 -1.19
CA ILE A 402 23.92 -15.95 0.13
C ILE A 402 23.56 -17.12 1.06
N ASN A 403 24.47 -17.49 1.95
CA ASN A 403 24.31 -18.63 2.88
C ASN A 403 24.15 -18.22 4.34
N ASP A 404 24.16 -16.92 4.64
CA ASP A 404 24.05 -16.32 5.97
C ASP A 404 22.70 -15.61 6.19
N ALA A 405 21.76 -15.74 5.26
CA ALA A 405 20.43 -15.13 5.38
C ALA A 405 19.65 -15.70 6.58
N PHE A 406 18.86 -14.88 7.26
CA PHE A 406 18.04 -15.31 8.41
C PHE A 406 16.71 -14.57 8.52
N VAL A 407 15.76 -15.17 9.23
CA VAL A 407 14.41 -14.58 9.42
C VAL A 407 14.46 -13.49 10.49
N ALA A 408 13.93 -12.33 10.16
CA ALA A 408 13.68 -11.20 11.05
C ALA A 408 12.18 -11.03 11.26
N ALA A 409 11.77 -10.66 12.47
CA ALA A 409 10.37 -10.45 12.82
C ALA A 409 10.11 -8.99 13.21
N TYR A 410 8.88 -8.55 12.99
CA TYR A 410 8.43 -7.20 13.22
C TYR A 410 7.01 -7.21 13.80
N ASN A 411 6.72 -6.20 14.62
CA ASN A 411 5.38 -5.86 15.10
C ASN A 411 5.17 -4.37 14.89
N ASP A 412 4.18 -3.99 14.07
CA ASP A 412 3.87 -2.58 13.78
C ASP A 412 5.11 -1.77 13.34
N GLY A 413 5.88 -2.35 12.42
CA GLY A 413 7.13 -1.78 11.92
C GLY A 413 8.33 -1.83 12.86
N ARG A 414 8.16 -2.25 14.12
CA ARG A 414 9.25 -2.37 15.10
C ARG A 414 9.83 -3.76 15.07
N ARG A 415 11.15 -3.86 15.01
CA ARG A 415 11.85 -5.15 15.04
C ARG A 415 11.70 -5.82 16.40
N ILE A 416 11.28 -7.08 16.40
CA ILE A 416 11.16 -7.94 17.59
C ILE A 416 11.91 -9.25 17.34
N THR A 417 12.11 -10.03 18.39
CA THR A 417 12.67 -11.38 18.23
C THR A 417 11.64 -12.28 17.54
N VAL A 418 12.13 -13.29 16.81
CA VAL A 418 11.25 -14.31 16.22
C VAL A 418 10.47 -15.04 17.32
N GLN A 419 11.09 -15.30 18.46
CA GLN A 419 10.43 -15.95 19.59
C GLN A 419 9.23 -15.13 20.12
N GLU A 420 9.40 -13.82 20.32
CA GLU A 420 8.29 -12.92 20.69
C GLU A 420 7.18 -12.94 19.65
N ALA A 421 7.53 -12.89 18.36
CA ALA A 421 6.55 -12.93 17.28
C ALA A 421 5.74 -14.24 17.27
N LEU A 422 6.41 -15.38 17.48
CA LEU A 422 5.76 -16.69 17.57
C LEU A 422 4.86 -16.79 18.81
N MET A 423 5.26 -16.20 19.94
CA MET A 423 4.42 -16.14 21.14
C MET A 423 3.15 -15.31 20.90
N ILE A 424 3.27 -14.14 20.29
CA ILE A 424 2.13 -13.25 19.99
C ILE A 424 1.16 -13.91 18.99
N THR A 425 1.69 -14.60 17.98
CA THR A 425 0.88 -15.20 16.91
C THR A 425 0.47 -16.64 17.16
N SER A 426 0.90 -17.24 18.28
CA SER A 426 0.72 -18.67 18.58
C SER A 426 1.25 -19.61 17.47
N GLN A 427 2.26 -19.18 16.71
CA GLN A 427 2.87 -19.97 15.64
C GLN A 427 4.00 -20.85 16.17
N LYS A 428 4.28 -21.97 15.49
CA LYS A 428 5.32 -22.93 15.90
C LYS A 428 6.70 -22.55 15.35
N TRP A 429 7.73 -22.84 16.13
CA TRP A 429 9.11 -22.80 15.64
C TRP A 429 9.40 -24.02 14.77
N TYR A 430 9.96 -23.79 13.59
CA TYR A 430 10.44 -24.80 12.65
C TYR A 430 11.96 -24.66 12.52
N ARG A 431 12.70 -25.78 12.60
CA ARG A 431 14.16 -25.81 12.44
C ARG A 431 14.60 -25.64 10.99
#